data_AF-A0A1W5XFW0-F1
#
_entry.id   AF-A0A1W5XFW0-F1
#
_cell.length_a   1.000
_cell.length_b   1.000
_cell.length_c   1.000
_cell.angle_alpha   90.00
_cell.angle_beta   90.00
_cell.angle_gamma   90.00
#
_symmetry.space_group_name_H-M   'P 1'
#
loop_
_entity.id
_entity.type
_entity.pdbx_description
1 polymer ?
#
loop_
_entity_poly.entity_id
_entity_poly.type
_entity_poly.pdbx_seq_one_letter_code
_entity_poly.pdbx_strand_id
1 'polypeptide(L)'
;QEMIYRIAHNFGGTSVFAGVGERTREGNDLINEMDEAGVFKDTALVFGQMDEPPGTRLRVALSALTMAEYFRDVKEQDVLLFIDNIFRFTQAGSEVSTLLGRMPSAVGYQPNLADEMGVLQERITSTRGHSITSMQAIYVPADDYTDPAPATTFAHLDATTELSRTIASRGLYPAVDPLTSTSRILDPQYIGQEHYDVAVRVKQILQKNKDLQD
;
A
#
# COMPACT_ATOMS: atom_id res chain seq x y z
N GLN A 1 -2.76 1.55 14.49
CA GLN A 1 -3.48 0.61 15.39
C GLN A 1 -3.58 -0.85 14.87
N GLU A 2 -4.47 -1.22 13.93
CA GLU A 2 -4.59 -2.64 13.48
C GLU A 2 -3.29 -3.20 12.85
N MET A 3 -2.53 -2.33 12.18
CA MET A 3 -1.20 -2.63 11.64
C MET A 3 -0.20 -3.02 12.74
N ILE A 4 -0.12 -2.20 13.79
CA ILE A 4 0.76 -2.42 14.94
C ILE A 4 0.35 -3.69 15.67
N TYR A 5 -0.94 -3.98 15.76
CA TYR A 5 -1.45 -5.24 16.30
C TYR A 5 -0.98 -6.45 15.50
N ARG A 6 -1.03 -6.40 14.16
CA ARG A 6 -0.52 -7.50 13.30
C ARG A 6 0.97 -7.73 13.47
N ILE A 7 1.77 -6.66 13.55
CA ILE A 7 3.21 -6.72 13.82
C ILE A 7 3.47 -7.32 15.21
N ALA A 8 2.74 -6.87 16.23
CA ALA A 8 2.94 -7.28 17.62
C ALA A 8 2.54 -8.74 17.91
N HIS A 9 1.49 -9.26 17.27
CA HIS A 9 0.88 -10.54 17.69
C HIS A 9 1.00 -11.67 16.67
N ASN A 10 1.09 -11.38 15.37
CA ASN A 10 0.86 -12.38 14.32
C ASN A 10 2.04 -12.59 13.37
N PHE A 11 3.03 -11.70 13.37
CA PHE A 11 4.15 -11.78 12.45
C PHE A 11 5.45 -12.03 13.21
N GLY A 12 6.06 -13.19 12.98
CA GLY A 12 7.36 -13.56 13.58
C GLY A 12 8.57 -12.98 12.84
N GLY A 13 8.34 -12.21 11.77
CA GLY A 13 9.36 -11.57 10.95
C GLY A 13 9.52 -10.07 11.25
N THR A 14 10.36 -9.41 10.45
CA THR A 14 10.66 -7.98 10.62
C THR A 14 9.66 -7.12 9.85
N SER A 15 9.31 -5.95 10.37
CA SER A 15 8.47 -4.98 9.67
C SER A 15 9.27 -3.75 9.26
N VAL A 16 8.98 -3.20 8.08
CA VAL A 16 9.58 -1.97 7.58
C VAL A 16 8.47 -1.01 7.21
N PHE A 17 8.51 0.20 7.76
CA PHE A 17 7.56 1.26 7.45
C PHE A 17 8.26 2.36 6.65
N ALA A 18 7.68 2.70 5.50
CA ALA A 18 8.09 3.77 4.62
C ALA A 18 7.05 4.89 4.66
N GLY A 19 7.34 5.95 5.42
CA GLY A 19 6.54 7.18 5.45
C GLY A 19 6.95 8.10 4.31
N VAL A 20 6.31 7.95 3.16
CA VAL A 20 6.55 8.72 1.93
C VAL A 20 5.67 9.96 1.91
N GLY A 21 6.25 11.13 2.15
CA GLY A 21 5.52 12.39 2.13
C GLY A 21 4.41 12.45 3.19
N GLU A 22 4.66 11.86 4.36
CA GLU A 22 3.75 11.88 5.49
C GLU A 22 3.88 13.17 6.31
N ARG A 23 2.84 13.50 7.09
CA ARG A 23 2.93 14.63 8.03
C ARG A 23 3.82 14.27 9.20
N THR A 24 4.68 15.19 9.62
CA THR A 24 5.54 15.04 10.81
C THR A 24 4.75 14.63 12.05
N ARG A 25 3.55 15.19 12.25
CA ARG A 25 2.66 14.82 13.36
C ARG A 25 2.24 13.35 13.29
N GLU A 26 1.80 12.87 12.13
CA GLU A 26 1.35 11.49 11.93
C GLU A 26 2.50 10.50 12.13
N GLY A 27 3.71 10.85 11.68
CA GLY A 27 4.91 10.07 11.94
C GLY A 27 5.29 10.01 13.43
N ASN A 28 5.16 11.13 14.16
CA ASN A 28 5.43 11.17 15.60
C ASN A 28 4.39 10.37 16.40
N ASP A 29 3.11 10.48 16.03
CA ASP A 29 2.03 9.70 16.65
C ASP A 29 2.28 8.20 16.44
N LEU A 30 2.69 7.79 15.23
CA LEU A 30 3.04 6.39 14.93
C LEU A 30 4.22 5.87 15.76
N ILE A 31 5.26 6.69 15.94
CA ILE A 31 6.40 6.36 16.80
C ILE A 31 5.92 6.08 18.22
N ASN A 32 5.10 6.95 18.80
CA ASN A 32 4.59 6.76 20.16
C ASN A 32 3.72 5.49 20.26
N GLU A 33 2.82 5.25 19.29
CA GLU A 33 2.00 4.02 19.27
C GLU A 33 2.87 2.75 19.20
N MET A 34 3.99 2.79 18.47
CA MET A 34 4.92 1.65 18.38
C MET A 34 5.72 1.41 19.65
N ASP A 35 6.05 2.47 20.40
CA ASP A 35 6.71 2.37 21.70
C ASP A 35 5.77 1.77 22.74
N GLU A 36 4.54 2.27 22.80
CA GLU A 36 3.50 1.76 23.70
C GLU A 36 3.17 0.28 23.41
N ALA A 37 3.22 -0.12 22.14
CA ALA A 37 3.01 -1.51 21.74
C ALA A 37 4.26 -2.40 21.88
N GLY A 38 5.44 -1.83 22.15
CA GLY A 38 6.68 -2.58 22.32
C GLY A 38 7.21 -3.25 21.04
N VAL A 39 6.83 -2.75 19.86
CA VAL A 39 7.18 -3.34 18.55
C VAL A 39 8.43 -2.76 17.89
N PHE A 40 9.03 -1.73 18.48
CA PHE A 40 10.22 -1.06 17.92
C PHE A 40 11.39 -1.99 17.63
N LYS A 41 11.58 -3.02 18.46
CA LYS A 41 12.66 -4.00 18.31
C LYS A 41 12.59 -4.80 17.01
N ASP A 42 11.38 -4.96 16.45
CA ASP A 42 11.09 -5.77 15.26
C ASP A 42 10.68 -4.88 14.07
N THR A 43 10.85 -3.56 14.19
CA THR A 43 10.38 -2.59 13.19
C THR A 43 11.46 -1.60 12.79
N ALA A 44 11.66 -1.43 11.48
CA ALA A 44 12.45 -0.33 10.92
C ALA A 44 11.52 0.78 10.41
N LEU A 45 11.77 2.02 10.84
CA LEU A 45 11.02 3.20 10.38
C LEU A 45 11.88 4.05 9.46
N VAL A 46 11.37 4.37 8.28
CA VAL A 46 12.03 5.24 7.30
C VAL A 46 11.05 6.33 6.89
N PHE A 47 11.34 7.57 7.26
CA PHE A 47 10.48 8.72 6.99
C PHE A 47 11.13 9.68 6.00
N GLY A 48 10.32 10.20 5.09
CA GLY A 48 10.64 11.31 4.21
C GLY A 48 9.43 12.23 4.20
N GLN A 49 9.44 13.22 5.07
CA GLN A 49 8.25 13.99 5.44
C GLN A 49 7.81 14.97 4.34
N MET A 50 6.60 15.53 4.44
CA MET A 50 6.07 16.49 3.46
C MET A 50 6.92 17.76 3.31
N ASP A 51 7.62 18.18 4.36
CA ASP A 51 8.49 19.35 4.37
C ASP A 51 9.85 19.09 3.70
N GLU A 52 10.15 17.83 3.36
CA GLU A 52 11.36 17.48 2.64
C GLU A 52 11.28 17.76 1.13
N PRO A 53 12.43 18.04 0.47
CA PRO A 53 12.49 18.22 -0.97
C PRO A 53 11.90 17.02 -1.73
N PRO A 54 11.32 17.24 -2.93
CA PRO A 54 10.72 16.17 -3.71
C PRO A 54 11.71 15.07 -4.09
N GLY A 55 13.01 15.39 -4.21
CA GLY A 55 14.06 14.39 -4.43
C GLY A 55 14.15 13.37 -3.29
N THR A 56 13.97 13.78 -2.04
CA THR A 56 14.00 12.87 -0.88
C THR A 56 12.74 12.01 -0.83
N ARG A 57 11.56 12.63 -1.01
CA ARG A 57 10.28 11.92 -1.08
C ARG A 57 10.24 10.88 -2.21
N LEU A 58 10.87 11.16 -3.35
CA LEU A 58 10.98 10.23 -4.47
C LEU A 58 11.94 9.05 -4.21
N ARG A 59 12.75 9.09 -3.15
CA ARG A 59 13.76 8.05 -2.85
C ARG A 59 13.51 7.31 -1.54
N VAL A 60 12.77 7.89 -0.60
CA VAL A 60 12.52 7.28 0.71
C VAL A 60 11.90 5.88 0.63
N ALA A 61 10.95 5.66 -0.30
CA ALA A 61 10.36 4.34 -0.53
C ALA A 61 11.41 3.29 -0.95
N LEU A 62 12.37 3.69 -1.79
CA LEU A 62 13.46 2.80 -2.24
C LEU A 62 14.45 2.53 -1.11
N SER A 63 14.70 3.51 -0.23
CA SER A 63 15.54 3.31 0.96
C SER A 63 14.92 2.30 1.91
N ALA A 64 13.62 2.42 2.19
CA ALA A 64 12.88 1.46 3.00
C ALA A 64 12.87 0.06 2.37
N LEU A 65 12.59 -0.01 1.07
CA LEU A 65 12.64 -1.27 0.32
C LEU A 65 14.02 -1.92 0.39
N THR A 66 15.11 -1.15 0.34
CA THR A 66 16.48 -1.69 0.46
C THR A 66 16.71 -2.34 1.83
N MET A 67 16.15 -1.77 2.90
CA MET A 67 16.17 -2.40 4.22
C MET A 67 15.33 -3.69 4.24
N ALA A 68 14.15 -3.67 3.63
CA ALA A 68 13.29 -4.86 3.51
C ALA A 68 13.97 -5.99 2.72
N GLU A 69 14.64 -5.66 1.61
CA GLU A 69 15.42 -6.62 0.82
C GLU A 69 16.59 -7.19 1.63
N TYR A 70 17.27 -6.41 2.47
CA TYR A 70 18.29 -6.96 3.36
C TYR A 70 17.71 -8.01 4.32
N PHE A 71 16.53 -7.74 4.91
CA PHE A 71 15.87 -8.70 5.78
C PHE A 71 15.42 -9.97 5.03
N ARG A 72 14.93 -9.83 3.79
CA ARG A 72 14.57 -10.95 2.92
C ARG A 72 15.80 -11.78 2.49
N ASP A 73 16.80 -11.12 1.93
CA ASP A 73 17.89 -11.77 1.17
C ASP A 73 19.08 -12.17 2.03
N VAL A 74 19.38 -11.43 3.10
CA VAL A 74 20.54 -11.66 3.96
C VAL A 74 20.15 -12.23 5.32
N LYS A 75 19.03 -11.76 5.89
CA LYS A 75 18.52 -12.30 7.16
C LYS A 75 17.57 -13.49 6.98
N GLU A 76 17.16 -13.78 5.75
CA GLU A 76 16.32 -14.95 5.43
C GLU A 76 15.02 -14.94 6.26
N GLN A 77 14.35 -13.79 6.28
CA GLN A 77 13.10 -13.57 7.02
C GLN A 77 11.99 -13.12 6.09
N ASP A 78 10.75 -13.47 6.44
CA ASP A 78 9.58 -12.81 5.88
C ASP A 78 9.48 -11.38 6.42
N VAL A 79 9.12 -10.45 5.55
CA VAL A 79 9.09 -9.02 5.84
C VAL A 79 7.73 -8.44 5.54
N LEU A 80 7.17 -7.68 6.47
CA LEU A 80 6.02 -6.81 6.21
C LEU A 80 6.52 -5.43 5.81
N LEU A 81 6.22 -4.98 4.59
CA LEU A 81 6.57 -3.65 4.11
C LEU A 81 5.32 -2.76 4.07
N PHE A 82 5.35 -1.64 4.77
CA PHE A 82 4.28 -0.64 4.74
C PHE A 82 4.76 0.58 3.96
N ILE A 83 3.98 1.01 2.97
CA ILE A 83 4.26 2.25 2.23
C ILE A 83 3.05 3.17 2.38
N ASP A 84 3.21 4.22 3.17
CA ASP A 84 2.22 5.29 3.32
C ASP A 84 2.89 6.61 2.93
N ASN A 85 2.60 7.24 1.80
CA ASN A 85 1.63 6.86 0.77
C ASN A 85 2.29 6.70 -0.61
N ILE A 86 1.97 5.64 -1.34
CA ILE A 86 2.59 5.38 -2.66
C ILE A 86 2.22 6.47 -3.69
N PHE A 87 1.07 7.13 -3.55
CA PHE A 87 0.73 8.27 -4.40
C PHE A 87 1.71 9.44 -4.22
N ARG A 88 2.24 9.64 -2.99
CA ARG A 88 3.23 10.71 -2.72
C ARG A 88 4.58 10.44 -3.38
N PHE A 89 4.93 9.17 -3.59
CA PHE A 89 6.08 8.80 -4.42
C PHE A 89 5.91 9.30 -5.85
N THR A 90 4.74 9.03 -6.45
CA THR A 90 4.41 9.51 -7.80
C THR A 90 4.38 11.02 -7.89
N GLN A 91 3.74 11.70 -6.92
CA GLN A 91 3.68 13.16 -6.87
C GLN A 91 5.08 13.79 -6.81
N ALA A 92 5.97 13.26 -5.98
CA ALA A 92 7.35 13.70 -5.90
C ALA A 92 8.09 13.49 -7.24
N GLY A 93 7.79 12.40 -7.96
CA GLY A 93 8.29 12.14 -9.30
C GLY A 93 7.89 13.22 -10.31
N SER A 94 6.62 13.62 -10.32
CA SER A 94 6.12 14.73 -11.17
C SER A 94 6.82 16.06 -10.85
N GLU A 95 7.02 16.37 -9.57
CA GLU A 95 7.73 17.58 -9.13
C GLU A 95 9.19 17.57 -9.61
N VAL A 96 9.92 16.47 -9.41
CA VAL A 96 11.31 16.32 -9.88
C VAL A 96 11.39 16.39 -11.40
N SER A 97 10.49 15.72 -12.11
CA SER A 97 10.44 15.71 -13.58
C SER A 97 10.26 17.12 -14.14
N THR A 98 9.41 17.93 -13.50
CA THR A 98 9.19 19.34 -13.86
C THR A 98 10.47 20.16 -13.66
N LEU A 99 11.16 19.98 -12.53
CA LEU A 99 12.43 20.66 -12.25
C LEU A 99 13.55 20.28 -13.24
N LEU A 100 13.51 19.05 -13.76
CA LEU A 100 14.45 18.56 -14.79
C LEU A 100 14.09 19.05 -16.21
N GLY A 101 13.02 19.81 -16.39
CA GLY A 101 12.60 20.34 -17.68
C GLY A 101 12.05 19.28 -18.64
N ARG A 102 11.60 18.13 -18.12
CA ARG A 102 10.96 17.09 -18.93
C ARG A 102 9.54 17.55 -19.30
N MET A 103 9.12 17.26 -20.53
CA MET A 103 7.73 17.51 -20.92
C MET A 103 6.79 16.61 -20.11
N PRO A 104 5.70 17.17 -19.52
CA PRO A 104 4.72 16.37 -18.80
C PRO A 104 3.93 15.48 -19.75
N SER A 105 3.49 14.34 -19.22
CA SER A 105 2.61 13.37 -19.88
C SER A 105 1.14 13.64 -19.53
N ALA A 106 0.28 12.63 -19.71
CA ALA A 106 -1.13 12.67 -19.35
C ALA A 106 -1.34 13.21 -17.93
N VAL A 107 -2.30 14.14 -17.79
CA VAL A 107 -2.73 14.72 -16.50
C VAL A 107 -1.60 15.43 -15.72
N GLY A 108 -0.45 15.70 -16.35
CA GLY A 108 0.67 16.41 -15.72
C GLY A 108 1.71 15.52 -15.02
N TYR A 109 1.59 14.19 -15.14
CA TYR A 109 2.57 13.26 -14.59
C TYR A 109 3.89 13.23 -15.38
N GLN A 110 4.93 12.70 -14.76
CA GLN A 110 6.21 12.47 -15.42
C GLN A 110 6.08 11.43 -16.56
N PRO A 111 6.81 11.57 -17.68
CA PRO A 111 6.74 10.63 -18.79
C PRO A 111 7.26 9.23 -18.44
N ASN A 112 8.11 9.12 -17.41
CA ASN A 112 8.69 7.88 -16.92
C ASN A 112 7.95 7.30 -15.70
N LEU A 113 6.68 7.63 -15.51
CA LEU A 113 5.88 7.20 -14.35
C LEU A 113 5.84 5.67 -14.21
N ALA A 114 5.54 4.97 -15.32
CA ALA A 114 5.45 3.52 -15.34
C ALA A 114 6.79 2.86 -15.01
N ASP A 115 7.90 3.39 -15.54
CA ASP A 115 9.23 2.86 -15.26
C ASP A 115 9.62 3.06 -13.80
N GLU A 116 9.37 4.23 -13.22
CA GLU A 116 9.67 4.51 -11.81
C GLU A 116 8.84 3.66 -10.85
N MET A 117 7.56 3.47 -11.18
CA MET A 117 6.69 2.58 -10.41
C MET A 117 7.17 1.13 -10.51
N GLY A 118 7.48 0.65 -11.72
CA GLY A 118 7.99 -0.71 -11.94
C GLY A 118 9.29 -0.98 -11.19
N VAL A 119 10.24 -0.04 -11.18
CA VAL A 119 11.50 -0.19 -10.42
C VAL A 119 11.26 -0.39 -8.93
N LEU A 120 10.22 0.23 -8.35
CA LEU A 120 9.86 0.03 -6.95
C LEU A 120 9.07 -1.27 -6.75
N GLN A 121 8.01 -1.48 -7.52
CA GLN A 121 7.05 -2.56 -7.30
C GLN A 121 7.64 -3.94 -7.63
N GLU A 122 8.40 -4.08 -8.70
CA GLU A 122 8.94 -5.40 -9.11
C GLU A 122 9.96 -5.98 -8.14
N ARG A 123 10.56 -5.13 -7.29
CA ARG A 123 11.46 -5.54 -6.21
C ARG A 123 10.71 -6.05 -4.97
N ILE A 124 9.46 -5.63 -4.81
CA ILE A 124 8.55 -6.10 -3.76
C ILE A 124 8.00 -7.46 -4.21
N THR A 125 8.76 -8.50 -3.93
CA THR A 125 8.40 -9.85 -4.32
C THR A 125 9.00 -10.89 -3.39
N SER A 126 8.50 -12.11 -3.52
CA SER A 126 9.01 -13.27 -2.80
C SER A 126 10.13 -13.91 -3.61
N THR A 127 11.29 -14.13 -2.98
CA THR A 127 12.43 -14.77 -3.62
C THR A 127 13.05 -15.80 -2.69
N ARG A 128 13.56 -16.90 -3.25
CA ARG A 128 14.41 -17.88 -2.55
C ARG A 128 13.85 -18.42 -1.21
N GLY A 129 12.53 -18.48 -1.07
CA GLY A 129 11.87 -19.00 0.14
C GLY A 129 11.46 -17.96 1.18
N HIS A 130 11.76 -16.67 0.95
CA HIS A 130 11.37 -15.57 1.83
C HIS A 130 10.58 -14.50 1.07
N SER A 131 9.70 -13.82 1.77
CA SER A 131 8.74 -12.90 1.17
C SER A 131 8.88 -11.47 1.67
N ILE A 132 8.63 -10.50 0.78
CA ILE A 132 8.22 -9.16 1.19
C ILE A 132 6.73 -9.07 0.90
N THR A 133 5.92 -9.01 1.94
CA THR A 133 4.48 -8.76 1.83
C THR A 133 4.24 -7.28 2.05
N SER A 134 3.87 -6.55 0.99
CA SER A 134 3.64 -5.11 1.09
C SER A 134 2.17 -4.75 1.30
N MET A 135 1.92 -3.79 2.20
CA MET A 135 0.66 -3.07 2.32
C MET A 135 0.90 -1.61 1.98
N GLN A 136 0.23 -1.12 0.95
CA GLN A 136 0.49 0.21 0.39
C GLN A 136 -0.79 1.04 0.44
N ALA A 137 -0.72 2.21 1.07
CA ALA A 137 -1.82 3.16 1.04
C ALA A 137 -1.79 3.90 -0.29
N ILE A 138 -2.92 3.87 -1.02
CA ILE A 138 -3.09 4.55 -2.30
C ILE A 138 -4.15 5.62 -2.14
N TYR A 139 -3.73 6.87 -2.29
CA TYR A 139 -4.68 7.97 -2.42
C TYR A 139 -5.16 8.08 -3.87
N VAL A 140 -6.47 7.98 -4.09
CA VAL A 140 -7.10 8.17 -5.41
C VAL A 140 -7.57 9.62 -5.52
N PRO A 141 -6.97 10.44 -6.40
CA PRO A 141 -7.37 11.84 -6.56
C PRO A 141 -8.81 11.95 -7.07
N ALA A 142 -9.63 12.75 -6.40
CA ALA A 142 -11.02 13.02 -6.80
C ALA A 142 -11.90 11.77 -7.03
N ASP A 143 -11.55 10.65 -6.38
CA ASP A 143 -12.20 9.34 -6.59
C ASP A 143 -12.15 8.85 -8.07
N ASP A 144 -11.19 9.34 -8.86
CA ASP A 144 -10.97 8.96 -10.26
C ASP A 144 -9.93 7.84 -10.40
N TYR A 145 -10.42 6.60 -10.58
CA TYR A 145 -9.61 5.40 -10.80
C TYR A 145 -8.92 5.36 -12.17
N THR A 146 -9.29 6.25 -13.09
CA THR A 146 -8.67 6.34 -14.43
C THR A 146 -7.46 7.26 -14.46
N ASP A 147 -7.17 7.95 -13.35
CA ASP A 147 -5.95 8.73 -13.20
C ASP A 147 -4.70 7.83 -13.40
N PRO A 148 -3.68 8.29 -14.17
CA PRO A 148 -2.50 7.49 -14.46
C PRO A 148 -1.75 6.95 -13.23
N ALA A 149 -1.74 7.67 -12.11
CA ALA A 149 -1.00 7.26 -10.90
C ALA A 149 -1.61 6.01 -10.23
N PRO A 150 -2.89 6.00 -9.84
CA PRO A 150 -3.52 4.80 -9.30
C PRO A 150 -3.62 3.70 -10.36
N ALA A 151 -3.95 4.02 -11.62
CA ALA A 151 -4.04 3.01 -12.68
C ALA A 151 -2.73 2.22 -12.89
N THR A 152 -1.59 2.92 -12.90
CA THR A 152 -0.27 2.28 -12.99
C THR A 152 0.04 1.45 -11.75
N THR A 153 -0.30 1.96 -10.57
CA THR A 153 -0.05 1.25 -9.30
C THR A 153 -0.87 -0.03 -9.21
N PHE A 154 -2.15 0.00 -9.57
CA PHE A 154 -3.05 -1.16 -9.50
C PHE A 154 -2.60 -2.32 -10.37
N ALA A 155 -1.90 -2.05 -11.48
CA ALA A 155 -1.36 -3.09 -12.34
C ALA A 155 -0.33 -4.00 -11.64
N HIS A 156 0.30 -3.53 -10.56
CA HIS A 156 1.29 -4.29 -9.79
C HIS A 156 0.74 -4.94 -8.51
N LEU A 157 -0.53 -4.73 -8.16
CA LEU A 157 -1.08 -5.23 -6.90
C LEU A 157 -1.79 -6.57 -7.08
N ASP A 158 -1.50 -7.52 -6.20
CA ASP A 158 -2.20 -8.82 -6.17
C ASP A 158 -3.59 -8.74 -5.51
N ALA A 159 -3.81 -7.75 -4.65
CA ALA A 159 -5.08 -7.51 -3.98
C ALA A 159 -5.32 -6.01 -3.76
N THR A 160 -6.57 -5.61 -3.88
CA THR A 160 -7.04 -4.24 -3.66
C THR A 160 -8.13 -4.25 -2.59
N THR A 161 -7.95 -3.42 -1.55
CA THR A 161 -8.95 -3.20 -0.51
C THR A 161 -9.41 -1.75 -0.59
N GLU A 162 -10.63 -1.54 -1.06
CA GLU A 162 -11.19 -0.20 -1.19
C GLU A 162 -11.90 0.21 0.10
N LEU A 163 -11.67 1.45 0.54
CA LEU A 163 -12.33 2.05 1.69
C LEU A 163 -13.38 3.06 1.23
N SER A 164 -14.66 2.77 1.50
CA SER A 164 -15.79 3.57 1.03
C SER A 164 -16.31 4.53 2.08
N ARG A 165 -16.44 5.82 1.70
CA ARG A 165 -17.05 6.85 2.56
C ARG A 165 -18.52 6.55 2.87
N THR A 166 -19.25 5.94 1.94
CA THR A 166 -20.66 5.55 2.11
C THR A 166 -20.83 4.44 3.16
N ILE A 167 -19.84 3.55 3.29
CA ILE A 167 -19.83 2.51 4.33
C ILE A 167 -19.46 3.13 5.68
N ALA A 168 -18.44 4.00 5.70
CA ALA A 168 -18.03 4.70 6.91
C ALA A 168 -19.15 5.59 7.49
N SER A 169 -19.92 6.28 6.65
CA SER A 169 -21.02 7.15 7.10
C SER A 169 -22.17 6.39 7.77
N ARG A 170 -22.27 5.07 7.53
CA ARG A 170 -23.20 4.15 8.20
C ARG A 170 -22.67 3.63 9.54
N GLY A 171 -21.46 4.03 9.94
CA GLY A 171 -20.82 3.60 11.18
C GLY A 171 -20.17 2.21 11.11
N LEU A 172 -19.95 1.66 9.92
CA LEU A 172 -19.34 0.35 9.74
C LEU A 172 -17.82 0.48 9.61
N TYR A 173 -17.08 -0.15 10.54
CA TYR A 173 -15.61 -0.14 10.58
C TYR A 173 -15.05 -1.57 10.70
N PRO A 174 -14.01 -1.95 9.92
CA PRO A 174 -13.35 -1.15 8.89
C PRO A 174 -14.27 -0.89 7.68
N ALA A 175 -14.14 0.29 7.06
CA ALA A 175 -15.05 0.77 6.01
C ALA A 175 -14.76 0.15 4.63
N VAL A 176 -14.49 -1.16 4.59
CA VAL A 176 -14.12 -1.90 3.37
C VAL A 176 -15.35 -2.10 2.49
N ASP A 177 -15.23 -1.77 1.20
CA ASP A 177 -16.26 -2.12 0.21
C ASP A 177 -16.07 -3.58 -0.27
N PRO A 178 -16.99 -4.50 0.09
CA PRO A 178 -16.85 -5.91 -0.23
C PRO A 178 -17.10 -6.24 -1.71
N LEU A 179 -17.70 -5.33 -2.47
CA LEU A 179 -18.03 -5.56 -3.89
C LEU A 179 -16.89 -5.11 -4.79
N THR A 180 -16.27 -3.97 -4.48
CA THR A 180 -15.18 -3.41 -5.30
C THR A 180 -13.79 -3.90 -4.88
N SER A 181 -13.62 -4.37 -3.64
CA SER A 181 -12.37 -5.00 -3.21
C SER A 181 -12.15 -6.35 -3.90
N THR A 182 -10.93 -6.57 -4.39
CA THR A 182 -10.56 -7.76 -5.17
C THR A 182 -9.26 -8.38 -4.69
N SER A 183 -9.07 -9.66 -5.01
CA SER A 183 -7.82 -10.36 -4.77
C SER A 183 -7.64 -11.44 -5.82
N ARG A 184 -6.42 -11.56 -6.34
CA ARG A 184 -6.06 -12.57 -7.34
C ARG A 184 -6.16 -14.00 -6.78
N ILE A 185 -5.98 -14.18 -5.48
CA ILE A 185 -6.04 -15.51 -4.83
C ILE A 185 -7.47 -15.94 -4.47
N LEU A 186 -8.48 -15.11 -4.76
CA LEU A 186 -9.89 -15.48 -4.61
C LEU A 186 -10.33 -16.44 -5.75
N ASP A 187 -9.69 -17.60 -5.79
CA ASP A 187 -9.91 -18.67 -6.77
C ASP A 187 -9.91 -20.01 -6.02
N PRO A 188 -10.89 -20.92 -6.30
CA PRO A 188 -11.01 -22.18 -5.58
C PRO A 188 -9.76 -23.07 -5.65
N GLN A 189 -8.89 -22.88 -6.65
CA GLN A 189 -7.61 -23.60 -6.75
C GLN A 189 -6.63 -23.25 -5.62
N TYR A 190 -6.70 -22.03 -5.08
CA TYR A 190 -5.80 -21.57 -4.01
C TYR A 190 -6.44 -21.66 -2.62
N ILE A 191 -7.73 -21.29 -2.50
CA ILE A 191 -8.41 -21.18 -1.20
C ILE A 191 -9.38 -22.33 -0.89
N GLY A 192 -9.57 -23.25 -1.83
CA GLY A 192 -10.53 -24.35 -1.73
C GLY A 192 -11.95 -23.93 -2.11
N GLN A 193 -12.76 -24.92 -2.48
CA GLN A 193 -14.10 -24.71 -3.02
C GLN A 193 -15.06 -24.06 -2.00
N GLU A 194 -15.05 -24.54 -0.76
CA GLU A 194 -15.95 -24.05 0.29
C GLU A 194 -15.74 -22.56 0.57
N HIS A 195 -14.48 -22.12 0.73
CA HIS A 195 -14.15 -20.72 0.97
C HIS A 195 -14.59 -19.85 -0.21
N TYR A 196 -14.31 -20.29 -1.45
CA TYR A 196 -14.74 -19.58 -2.64
C TYR A 196 -16.27 -19.44 -2.73
N ASP A 197 -17.01 -20.52 -2.52
CA ASP A 197 -18.47 -20.54 -2.61
C ASP A 197 -19.11 -19.61 -1.57
N VAL A 198 -18.60 -19.63 -0.33
CA VAL A 198 -19.05 -18.72 0.73
C VAL A 198 -18.78 -17.26 0.35
N ALA A 199 -17.57 -16.94 -0.10
CA ALA A 199 -17.21 -15.57 -0.48
C ALA A 199 -18.05 -15.05 -1.65
N VAL A 200 -18.24 -15.86 -2.69
CA VAL A 200 -19.09 -15.51 -3.85
C VAL A 200 -20.55 -15.34 -3.42
N ARG A 201 -21.06 -16.21 -2.55
CA ARG A 201 -22.44 -16.12 -2.07
C ARG A 201 -22.68 -14.83 -1.30
N VAL A 202 -21.75 -14.43 -0.43
CA VAL A 202 -21.81 -13.14 0.28
C VAL A 202 -21.83 -11.98 -0.71
N LYS A 203 -20.94 -11.96 -1.70
CA LYS A 203 -20.92 -10.91 -2.74
C LYS A 203 -22.24 -10.85 -3.52
N GLN A 204 -22.81 -11.98 -3.91
CA GLN A 204 -24.11 -12.03 -4.61
C GLN A 204 -25.26 -11.44 -3.78
N ILE A 205 -25.31 -11.77 -2.49
CA ILE A 205 -26.35 -11.25 -1.58
C ILE A 205 -26.23 -9.73 -1.46
N LEU A 206 -24.99 -9.24 -1.28
CA LEU A 206 -24.72 -7.81 -1.14
C LEU A 206 -24.98 -7.04 -2.43
N GLN A 207 -24.61 -7.59 -3.59
CA GLN A 207 -24.92 -6.99 -4.89
C GLN A 207 -26.44 -6.88 -5.07
N LYS A 208 -27.18 -7.97 -4.84
CA LYS A 208 -28.64 -7.95 -4.93
C LYS A 208 -29.27 -6.95 -3.94
N ASN A 209 -28.71 -6.81 -2.74
CA ASN A 209 -29.20 -5.81 -1.78
C ASN A 209 -28.98 -4.38 -2.28
N LYS A 210 -27.85 -4.11 -2.94
CA LYS A 210 -27.55 -2.82 -3.56
C LYS A 210 -28.53 -2.53 -4.72
N ASP A 211 -28.73 -3.49 -5.61
CA ASP A 211 -29.65 -3.37 -6.75
C ASP A 211 -31.13 -3.15 -6.31
N LEU A 212 -31.49 -3.55 -5.08
CA LEU A 212 -32.83 -3.33 -4.52
C LEU A 212 -32.98 -2.00 -3.77
N GLN A 213 -31.87 -1.32 -3.46
CA GLN A 213 -31.87 0.02 -2.87
C GLN A 213 -31.92 1.11 -3.94
N ASP A 214 -31.50 0.78 -5.16
CA ASP A 214 -31.67 1.59 -6.38
C ASP A 214 -33.13 1.55 -6.89
#